data_AF-A0A7S1X3W2-F1
#
_entry.id   AF-A0A7S1X3W2-F1
#
_cell.length_a   1.000
_cell.length_b   1.000
_cell.length_c   1.000
_cell.angle_alpha   90.00
_cell.angle_beta   90.00
_cell.angle_gamma   90.00
#
_symmetry.space_group_name_H-M   'P 1'
#
loop_
_entity.id
_entity.type
_entity.pdbx_description
1 polymer ?
#
loop_
_entity_poly.entity_id
_entity_poly.type
_entity_poly.pdbx_seq_one_letter_code
_entity_poly.pdbx_strand_id
1 'polypeptide(L)'
;ELPLELWPLTRLTLLDIRFNELRTLPPDVACLTALEALLMGGNRVQELPVEAMVRGLGCLRLLDLSPWHRLRDVHATEQTLRTALPELEVLLSDPPADPTVQQVDTGPALPPQGADPSMEAQLMPLSTPTLHARLLTVFGLRMPHGSSAHHRRMLLRRLCECHSGRGPRVERRITGFPLPPALAGALLEELTATSWPRPRERGKVAAGEYLTVSPANAGRHPRLWALAAETVAVLDPSFAYTAIAATKNFCGSPHIDTHDVGYQWALSLGTFSGGGQLCLEVAPDEVAVIDTQARAAKVDGRFVHWVRGYQGDRFSLIFFRTRGAADPKAAAVLLPPLKDAPGS
;
A
#
# COMPACT_ATOMS: atom_id res chain seq x y z
N GLU A 1 16.10 -4.86 12.01
CA GLU A 1 15.80 -4.33 13.36
C GLU A 1 14.76 -3.23 13.23
N LEU A 2 14.06 -2.87 14.30
CA LEU A 2 13.10 -1.76 14.29
C LEU A 2 13.80 -0.47 14.73
N PRO A 3 13.48 0.70 14.12
CA PRO A 3 14.12 1.97 14.43
C PRO A 3 13.79 2.42 15.86
N LEU A 4 14.77 3.02 16.56
CA LEU A 4 14.61 3.47 17.95
C LEU A 4 13.61 4.64 18.07
N GLU A 5 13.44 5.40 17.00
CA GLU A 5 12.50 6.50 16.87
C GLU A 5 11.02 6.05 16.96
N LEU A 6 10.76 4.75 16.87
CA LEU A 6 9.43 4.17 17.01
C LEU A 6 8.92 4.25 18.46
N TRP A 7 9.78 4.02 19.45
CA TRP A 7 9.37 3.82 20.85
C TRP A 7 8.85 5.07 21.57
N PRO A 8 9.31 6.30 21.24
CA PRO A 8 8.72 7.53 21.77
C PRO A 8 7.29 7.83 21.28
N LEU A 9 6.74 7.09 20.30
CA LEU A 9 5.41 7.34 19.75
C LEU A 9 4.28 6.84 20.67
N THR A 10 4.17 7.42 21.86
CA THR A 10 3.23 6.98 22.92
C THR A 10 1.74 7.11 22.55
N ARG A 11 1.42 7.81 21.46
CA ARG A 11 0.07 7.97 20.90
C ARG A 11 -0.23 7.02 19.74
N LEU A 12 0.72 6.16 19.35
CA LEU A 12 0.53 5.22 18.26
C LEU A 12 -0.53 4.17 18.65
N THR A 13 -1.61 4.07 17.88
CA THR A 13 -2.72 3.13 18.14
C THR A 13 -2.63 1.86 17.29
N LEU A 14 -1.96 1.90 16.15
CA LEU A 14 -1.75 0.76 15.26
C LEU A 14 -0.30 0.71 14.80
N LEU A 15 0.34 -0.44 15.02
CA LEU A 15 1.69 -0.74 14.52
C LEU A 15 1.62 -1.96 13.60
N ASP A 16 1.87 -1.75 12.31
CA ASP A 16 1.98 -2.82 11.31
C ASP A 16 3.45 -3.02 10.92
N ILE A 17 4.03 -4.11 11.42
CA ILE A 17 5.41 -4.56 11.15
C ILE A 17 5.41 -5.91 10.45
N ARG A 18 4.33 -6.27 9.75
CA ARG A 18 4.22 -7.56 9.07
C ARG A 18 5.18 -7.72 7.90
N PHE A 19 5.47 -8.98 7.57
CA PHE A 19 6.32 -9.36 6.43
C PHE A 19 7.71 -8.71 6.45
N ASN A 20 8.22 -8.45 7.66
CA ASN A 20 9.61 -8.10 7.86
C ASN A 20 10.41 -9.38 8.19
N GLU A 21 11.72 -9.26 8.22
CA GLU A 21 12.60 -10.36 8.63
C GLU A 21 12.96 -10.31 10.11
N LEU A 22 12.08 -9.75 10.96
CA LEU A 22 12.38 -9.56 12.39
C LEU A 22 12.56 -10.90 13.08
N ARG A 23 13.66 -11.03 13.82
CA ARG A 23 13.96 -12.21 14.65
C ARG A 23 13.53 -12.03 16.11
N THR A 24 13.36 -10.78 16.53
CA THR A 24 12.97 -10.39 17.89
C THR A 24 12.01 -9.22 17.81
N LEU A 25 11.11 -9.13 18.79
CA LEU A 25 10.38 -7.91 19.12
C LEU A 25 11.01 -7.34 20.40
N PRO A 26 11.61 -6.13 20.37
CA PRO A 26 12.29 -5.59 21.55
C PRO A 26 11.28 -5.27 22.68
N PRO A 27 11.70 -5.37 23.96
CA PRO A 27 10.87 -4.97 25.11
C PRO A 27 10.36 -3.52 25.05
N ASP A 28 11.06 -2.64 24.33
CA ASP A 28 10.68 -1.24 24.11
C ASP A 28 9.32 -1.07 23.41
N VAL A 29 8.75 -2.13 22.83
CA VAL A 29 7.35 -2.13 22.37
C VAL A 29 6.39 -1.70 23.48
N ALA A 30 6.73 -1.97 24.75
CA ALA A 30 5.97 -1.57 25.93
C ALA A 30 5.84 -0.03 26.10
N CYS A 31 6.67 0.77 25.43
CA CYS A 31 6.57 2.23 25.44
C CYS A 31 5.38 2.74 24.63
N LEU A 32 4.81 1.93 23.74
CA LEU A 32 3.64 2.28 22.92
C LEU A 32 2.35 2.12 23.73
N THR A 33 2.19 2.94 24.77
CA THR A 33 1.14 2.79 25.79
C THR A 33 -0.28 2.92 25.27
N ALA A 34 -0.47 3.62 24.14
CA ALA A 34 -1.77 3.76 23.47
C ALA A 34 -2.02 2.71 22.37
N LEU A 35 -1.12 1.72 22.20
CA LEU A 35 -1.21 0.76 21.11
C LEU A 35 -2.43 -0.16 21.30
N GLU A 36 -3.32 -0.16 20.32
CA GLU A 36 -4.53 -0.99 20.27
C GLU A 36 -4.36 -2.21 19.37
N ALA A 37 -3.60 -2.08 18.27
CA ALA A 37 -3.36 -3.17 17.33
C ALA A 37 -1.87 -3.30 16.99
N LEU A 38 -1.30 -4.48 17.24
CA LEU A 38 0.03 -4.88 16.80
C LEU A 38 -0.09 -5.97 15.74
N LEU A 39 0.17 -5.61 14.48
CA LEU A 39 0.21 -6.55 13.37
C LEU A 39 1.67 -6.93 13.10
N MET A 40 2.06 -8.16 13.40
CA MET A 40 3.46 -8.61 13.27
C MET A 40 3.63 -9.99 12.62
N GLY A 41 2.56 -10.51 12.04
CA GLY A 41 2.57 -11.67 11.18
C GLY A 41 3.61 -11.67 10.05
N GLY A 42 4.05 -12.86 9.64
CA GLY A 42 5.02 -13.04 8.55
C GLY A 42 6.48 -12.70 8.91
N ASN A 43 6.80 -12.53 10.20
CA ASN A 43 8.17 -12.33 10.70
C ASN A 43 8.86 -13.67 11.05
N ARG A 44 10.11 -13.58 11.54
CA ARG A 44 10.93 -14.72 11.99
C ARG A 44 11.13 -14.73 13.51
N VAL A 45 10.20 -14.13 14.26
CA VAL A 45 10.27 -14.01 15.72
C VAL A 45 10.07 -15.37 16.36
N GLN A 46 10.94 -15.71 17.32
CA GLN A 46 10.87 -16.98 18.06
C GLN A 46 10.27 -16.83 19.46
N GLU A 47 10.42 -15.66 20.08
CA GLU A 47 10.00 -15.37 21.45
C GLU A 47 9.48 -13.91 21.52
N LEU A 48 8.45 -13.68 22.34
CA LEU A 48 7.88 -12.36 22.60
C LEU A 48 8.30 -11.83 23.98
N PRO A 49 8.49 -10.51 24.17
CA PRO A 49 8.79 -9.91 25.46
C PRO A 49 7.51 -9.78 26.32
N VAL A 50 6.89 -10.92 26.65
CA VAL A 50 5.54 -11.01 27.27
C VAL A 50 5.43 -10.14 28.53
N GLU A 51 6.43 -10.17 29.41
CA GLU A 51 6.41 -9.35 30.64
C GLU A 51 6.36 -7.86 30.34
N ALA A 52 7.14 -7.38 29.36
CA ALA A 52 7.14 -5.98 28.97
C ALA A 52 5.79 -5.60 28.32
N MET A 53 5.28 -6.46 27.44
CA MET A 53 3.98 -6.27 26.78
C MET A 53 2.85 -6.14 27.81
N VAL A 54 2.79 -7.04 28.80
CA VAL A 54 1.78 -6.99 29.87
C VAL A 54 1.86 -5.71 30.68
N ARG A 55 3.08 -5.20 30.94
CA ARG A 55 3.27 -3.98 31.73
C ARG A 55 2.93 -2.70 30.99
N GLY A 56 3.19 -2.64 29.69
CA GLY A 56 3.10 -1.41 28.91
C GLY A 56 1.87 -1.30 28.00
N LEU A 57 1.35 -2.43 27.51
CA LEU A 57 0.35 -2.49 26.44
C LEU A 57 -1.07 -2.69 26.97
N GLY A 58 -1.49 -1.94 27.99
CA GLY A 58 -2.83 -2.05 28.58
C GLY A 58 -3.98 -1.71 27.62
N CYS A 59 -3.68 -0.93 26.57
CA CYS A 59 -4.62 -0.60 25.50
C CYS A 59 -4.69 -1.65 24.39
N LEU A 60 -3.81 -2.67 24.37
CA LEU A 60 -3.76 -3.62 23.27
C LEU A 60 -5.04 -4.45 23.23
N ARG A 61 -5.63 -4.51 22.03
CA ARG A 61 -6.87 -5.24 21.73
C ARG A 61 -6.68 -6.25 20.62
N LEU A 62 -5.68 -6.08 19.75
CA LEU A 62 -5.39 -7.01 18.67
C LEU A 62 -3.88 -7.28 18.56
N LEU A 63 -3.50 -8.55 18.54
CA LEU A 63 -2.13 -9.01 18.29
C LEU A 63 -2.15 -10.09 17.19
N ASP A 64 -1.60 -9.77 16.01
CA ASP A 64 -1.45 -10.74 14.92
C ASP A 64 -0.08 -11.40 14.95
N LEU A 65 -0.06 -12.70 15.27
CA LEU A 65 1.14 -13.55 15.31
C LEU A 65 1.21 -14.53 14.12
N SER A 66 0.40 -14.31 13.09
CA SER A 66 0.23 -15.26 11.98
C SER A 66 1.35 -15.13 10.91
N PRO A 67 2.09 -16.18 10.53
CA PRO A 67 1.97 -17.54 10.99
C PRO A 67 2.80 -17.76 12.26
N TRP A 68 2.23 -18.51 13.19
CA TRP A 68 2.75 -18.66 14.55
C TRP A 68 3.76 -19.81 14.71
N HIS A 69 3.97 -20.64 13.68
CA HIS A 69 4.78 -21.88 13.75
C HIS A 69 6.26 -21.68 14.12
N ARG A 70 6.77 -20.44 14.10
CA ARG A 70 8.14 -20.11 14.53
C ARG A 70 8.24 -19.70 16.00
N LEU A 71 7.11 -19.34 16.62
CA LEU A 71 7.05 -18.93 18.01
C LEU A 71 7.07 -20.16 18.91
N ARG A 72 7.99 -20.17 19.87
CA ARG A 72 8.01 -21.18 20.92
C ARG A 72 6.86 -20.94 21.87
N ASP A 73 6.24 -22.02 22.33
CA ASP A 73 5.20 -22.01 23.37
C ASP A 73 4.08 -21.00 23.10
N VAL A 74 3.66 -20.85 21.84
CA VAL A 74 2.71 -19.80 21.43
C VAL A 74 1.40 -19.86 22.20
N HIS A 75 0.88 -21.05 22.50
CA HIS A 75 -0.37 -21.20 23.26
C HIS A 75 -0.21 -20.78 24.72
N ALA A 76 0.93 -21.06 25.34
CA ALA A 76 1.23 -20.58 26.71
C ALA A 76 1.43 -19.05 26.73
N THR A 77 2.08 -18.52 25.70
CA THR A 77 2.24 -17.08 25.49
C THR A 77 0.88 -16.40 25.31
N GLU A 78 0.02 -16.94 24.44
CA GLU A 78 -1.35 -16.45 24.23
C GLU A 78 -2.15 -16.48 25.54
N GLN A 79 -2.11 -17.59 26.28
CA GLN A 79 -2.82 -17.73 27.55
C GLN A 79 -2.36 -16.68 28.58
N THR A 80 -1.05 -16.46 28.68
CA THR A 80 -0.47 -15.45 29.58
C THR A 80 -0.95 -14.06 29.20
N LEU A 81 -0.88 -13.71 27.91
CA LEU A 81 -1.32 -12.42 27.39
C LEU A 81 -2.82 -12.21 27.59
N ARG A 82 -3.67 -13.21 27.33
CA ARG A 82 -5.12 -13.11 27.55
C ARG A 82 -5.50 -13.00 29.02
N THR A 83 -4.74 -13.63 29.91
CA THR A 83 -4.96 -13.52 31.36
C THR A 83 -4.68 -12.11 31.85
N ALA A 84 -3.59 -11.51 31.37
CA ALA A 84 -3.19 -10.16 31.75
C ALA A 84 -3.97 -9.06 31.01
N LEU A 85 -4.38 -9.33 29.77
CA LEU A 85 -5.09 -8.42 28.88
C LEU A 85 -6.39 -9.12 28.42
N PRO A 86 -7.46 -9.12 29.24
CA PRO A 86 -8.68 -9.90 28.98
C PRO A 86 -9.41 -9.49 27.69
N GLU A 87 -9.20 -8.25 27.28
CA GLU A 87 -9.78 -7.64 26.08
C GLU A 87 -8.92 -7.88 24.82
N LEU A 88 -7.79 -8.59 24.94
CA LEU A 88 -6.88 -8.87 23.84
C LEU A 88 -7.34 -10.04 22.99
N GLU A 89 -7.49 -9.76 21.71
CA GLU A 89 -7.61 -10.74 20.64
C GLU A 89 -6.23 -11.09 20.09
N VAL A 90 -5.88 -12.38 20.08
CA VAL A 90 -4.66 -12.89 19.45
C VAL A 90 -5.04 -13.66 18.20
N LEU A 91 -4.52 -13.24 17.04
CA LEU A 91 -4.72 -13.95 15.79
C LEU A 91 -3.60 -14.98 15.60
N LEU A 92 -3.98 -16.24 15.64
CA LEU A 92 -3.14 -17.41 15.33
C LEU A 92 -3.67 -18.09 14.07
N SER A 93 -3.48 -17.45 12.91
CA SER A 93 -3.81 -18.11 11.64
C SER A 93 -2.61 -18.91 11.16
N ASP A 94 -2.87 -20.11 10.61
CA ASP A 94 -1.90 -20.80 9.78
C ASP A 94 -1.49 -19.90 8.60
N PRO A 95 -0.25 -20.03 8.07
CA PRO A 95 0.09 -19.36 6.83
C PRO A 95 -0.98 -19.77 5.82
N PRO A 96 -1.56 -18.82 5.06
CA PRO A 96 -2.56 -19.21 4.09
C PRO A 96 -1.90 -20.26 3.18
N ALA A 97 -2.54 -21.43 3.03
CA ALA A 97 -2.19 -22.34 1.95
C ALA A 97 -2.20 -21.47 0.71
N ASP A 98 -1.03 -21.29 0.09
CA ASP A 98 -0.76 -20.28 -0.93
C ASP A 98 -2.03 -19.95 -1.70
N PRO A 99 -2.69 -18.83 -1.37
CA PRO A 99 -3.78 -18.41 -2.17
C PRO A 99 -3.03 -17.82 -3.35
N THR A 100 -2.86 -18.64 -4.38
CA THR A 100 -3.22 -18.18 -5.70
C THR A 100 -4.62 -17.59 -5.54
N VAL A 101 -4.67 -16.32 -5.12
CA VAL A 101 -5.80 -15.44 -5.33
C VAL A 101 -5.78 -15.31 -6.83
N GLN A 102 -6.34 -16.30 -7.52
CA GLN A 102 -7.02 -16.06 -8.76
C GLN A 102 -7.99 -14.95 -8.38
N GLN A 103 -7.57 -13.72 -8.67
CA GLN A 103 -8.49 -12.64 -8.92
C GLN A 103 -9.47 -13.25 -9.92
N VAL A 104 -10.64 -13.64 -9.43
CA VAL A 104 -11.72 -14.05 -10.31
C VAL A 104 -12.07 -12.78 -11.03
N ASP A 105 -11.64 -12.77 -12.28
CA ASP A 105 -11.75 -11.70 -13.24
C ASP A 105 -13.21 -11.55 -13.62
N THR A 106 -13.93 -10.80 -12.80
CA THR A 106 -14.99 -9.92 -13.25
C THR A 106 -14.69 -8.58 -12.59
N GLY A 107 -13.77 -7.81 -13.18
CA GLY A 107 -13.40 -6.51 -12.65
C GLY A 107 -14.64 -5.69 -12.27
N PRO A 108 -14.61 -4.93 -11.15
CA PRO A 108 -15.70 -4.00 -10.87
C PRO A 108 -15.90 -3.11 -12.11
N ALA A 109 -17.15 -2.76 -12.41
CA ALA A 109 -17.45 -1.81 -13.48
C ALA A 109 -16.52 -0.60 -13.33
N LEU A 110 -15.89 -0.19 -14.44
CA LEU A 110 -14.99 0.98 -14.44
C LEU A 110 -15.68 2.13 -13.71
N PRO A 111 -15.00 2.78 -12.76
CA PRO A 111 -15.63 3.85 -12.01
C PRO A 111 -16.08 4.95 -12.97
N PRO A 112 -17.26 5.57 -12.73
CA PRO A 112 -17.70 6.71 -13.50
C PRO A 112 -16.66 7.84 -13.52
N GLN A 113 -16.78 8.75 -14.48
CA GLN A 113 -15.93 9.93 -14.53
C GLN A 113 -15.95 10.70 -13.20
N GLY A 114 -14.76 10.99 -12.67
CA GLY A 114 -14.57 11.69 -11.42
C GLY A 114 -14.86 10.87 -10.17
N ALA A 115 -15.28 9.61 -10.31
CA ALA A 115 -15.62 8.74 -9.20
C ALA A 115 -14.47 7.78 -8.86
N ASP A 116 -14.40 7.39 -7.59
CA ASP A 116 -13.54 6.30 -7.14
C ASP A 116 -14.23 4.94 -7.30
N PRO A 117 -13.46 3.83 -7.30
CA PRO A 117 -14.00 2.48 -7.13
C PRO A 117 -14.87 2.38 -5.88
N SER A 118 -15.73 1.36 -5.78
CA SER A 118 -16.55 1.15 -4.58
C SER A 118 -15.68 1.00 -3.32
N MET A 119 -16.23 1.32 -2.14
CA MET A 119 -15.54 1.11 -0.87
C MET A 119 -15.07 -0.34 -0.71
N GLU A 120 -15.91 -1.31 -1.12
CA GLU A 120 -15.53 -2.72 -1.11
C GLU A 120 -14.30 -2.99 -1.98
N ALA A 121 -14.26 -2.44 -3.20
CA ALA A 121 -13.10 -2.57 -4.08
C ALA A 121 -11.85 -1.93 -3.48
N GLN A 122 -11.98 -0.77 -2.82
CA GLN A 122 -10.88 -0.08 -2.14
C GLN A 122 -10.34 -0.90 -0.95
N LEU A 123 -11.20 -1.61 -0.21
CA LEU A 123 -10.80 -2.44 0.92
C LEU A 123 -10.27 -3.83 0.52
N MET A 124 -10.62 -4.31 -0.68
CA MET A 124 -10.29 -5.65 -1.16
C MET A 124 -8.78 -5.98 -1.15
N PRO A 125 -7.84 -5.06 -1.42
CA PRO A 125 -6.40 -5.35 -1.35
C PRO A 125 -5.90 -5.62 0.08
N LEU A 126 -6.62 -5.17 1.11
CA LEU A 126 -6.18 -5.31 2.50
C LEU A 126 -6.31 -6.76 2.97
N SER A 127 -5.31 -7.25 3.68
CA SER A 127 -5.36 -8.58 4.31
C SER A 127 -6.49 -8.70 5.35
N THR A 128 -6.94 -9.92 5.64
CA THR A 128 -7.98 -10.18 6.64
C THR A 128 -7.63 -9.61 8.03
N PRO A 129 -6.39 -9.76 8.56
CA PRO A 129 -6.00 -9.11 9.81
C PRO A 129 -6.12 -7.58 9.76
N THR A 130 -5.78 -6.94 8.64
CA THR A 130 -5.93 -5.48 8.50
C THR A 130 -7.39 -5.04 8.48
N LEU A 131 -8.26 -5.78 7.79
CA LEU A 131 -9.70 -5.50 7.80
C LEU A 131 -10.27 -5.61 9.21
N HIS A 132 -9.87 -6.64 9.94
CA HIS A 132 -10.27 -6.86 11.33
C HIS A 132 -9.76 -5.74 12.25
N ALA A 133 -8.46 -5.42 12.17
CA ALA A 133 -7.84 -4.31 12.90
C ALA A 133 -8.56 -2.98 12.66
N ARG A 134 -9.00 -2.71 11.42
CA ARG A 134 -9.75 -1.48 11.11
C ARG A 134 -11.11 -1.43 11.79
N LEU A 135 -11.87 -2.53 11.80
CA LEU A 135 -13.15 -2.55 12.52
C LEU A 135 -12.96 -2.21 13.99
N LEU A 136 -11.91 -2.76 14.60
CA LEU A 136 -11.60 -2.53 15.99
C LEU A 136 -11.12 -1.10 16.26
N THR A 137 -10.07 -0.66 15.56
CA THR A 137 -9.36 0.61 15.85
C THR A 137 -10.08 1.85 15.32
N VAL A 138 -10.80 1.74 14.21
CA VAL A 138 -11.49 2.89 13.59
C VAL A 138 -12.94 2.99 14.06
N PHE A 139 -13.58 1.85 14.27
CA PHE A 139 -15.02 1.79 14.58
C PHE A 139 -15.34 1.23 15.97
N GLY A 140 -14.35 0.76 16.74
CA GLY A 140 -14.58 0.17 18.07
C GLY A 140 -15.31 -1.19 18.02
N LEU A 141 -15.35 -1.84 16.85
CA LEU A 141 -16.16 -3.04 16.62
C LEU A 141 -15.31 -4.30 16.68
N ARG A 142 -15.70 -5.22 17.57
CA ARG A 142 -15.15 -6.57 17.63
C ARG A 142 -15.91 -7.50 16.72
N MET A 143 -15.18 -8.35 16.02
CA MET A 143 -15.73 -9.37 15.14
C MET A 143 -15.33 -10.76 15.62
N PRO A 144 -16.20 -11.77 15.48
CA PRO A 144 -15.87 -13.15 15.83
C PRO A 144 -14.65 -13.64 15.04
N HIS A 145 -13.78 -14.44 15.64
CA HIS A 145 -12.59 -14.97 14.97
C HIS A 145 -12.95 -15.86 13.78
N GLY A 146 -12.13 -15.82 12.73
CA GLY A 146 -12.21 -16.76 11.63
C GLY A 146 -11.10 -16.55 10.61
N SER A 147 -10.69 -17.63 9.95
CA SER A 147 -9.71 -17.59 8.86
C SER A 147 -10.32 -17.91 7.49
N SER A 148 -11.64 -18.16 7.44
CA SER A 148 -12.32 -18.59 6.23
C SER A 148 -12.58 -17.43 5.24
N ALA A 149 -12.77 -17.77 3.96
CA ALA A 149 -13.23 -16.81 2.96
C ALA A 149 -14.60 -16.18 3.34
N HIS A 150 -15.44 -16.92 4.07
CA HIS A 150 -16.69 -16.39 4.61
C HIS A 150 -16.44 -15.31 5.67
N HIS A 151 -15.50 -15.55 6.58
CA HIS A 151 -15.11 -14.56 7.59
C HIS A 151 -14.57 -13.27 6.93
N ARG A 152 -13.69 -13.40 5.94
CA ARG A 152 -13.20 -12.23 5.16
C ARG A 152 -14.35 -11.41 4.54
N ARG A 153 -15.33 -12.08 3.91
CA ARG A 153 -16.50 -11.40 3.33
C ARG A 153 -17.35 -10.70 4.40
N MET A 154 -17.51 -11.32 5.57
CA MET A 154 -18.20 -10.70 6.70
C MET A 154 -17.49 -9.41 7.17
N LEU A 155 -16.16 -9.43 7.30
CA LEU A 155 -15.39 -8.23 7.66
C LEU A 155 -15.54 -7.12 6.61
N LEU A 156 -15.40 -7.45 5.32
CA LEU A 156 -15.55 -6.49 4.22
C LEU A 156 -16.94 -5.84 4.24
N ARG A 157 -18.00 -6.66 4.31
CA ARG A 157 -19.37 -6.18 4.40
C ARG A 157 -19.54 -5.22 5.57
N ARG A 158 -19.04 -5.60 6.75
CA ARG A 158 -19.18 -4.78 7.95
C ARG A 158 -18.45 -3.45 7.84
N LEU A 159 -17.24 -3.43 7.29
CA LEU A 159 -16.51 -2.18 7.03
C LEU A 159 -17.25 -1.27 6.06
N CYS A 160 -17.80 -1.84 4.97
CA CYS A 160 -18.60 -1.07 4.02
C CYS A 160 -19.81 -0.43 4.70
N GLU A 161 -20.53 -1.17 5.55
CA GLU A 161 -21.65 -0.64 6.34
C GLU A 161 -21.21 0.51 7.26
N CYS A 162 -20.09 0.35 7.97
CA CYS A 162 -19.54 1.37 8.87
C CYS A 162 -19.11 2.65 8.13
N HIS A 163 -18.44 2.52 6.98
CA HIS A 163 -18.07 3.66 6.16
C HIS A 163 -19.30 4.37 5.58
N SER A 164 -20.31 3.62 5.15
CA SER A 164 -21.56 4.18 4.63
C SER A 164 -22.27 5.06 5.67
N GLY A 165 -22.18 4.70 6.96
CA GLY A 165 -22.73 5.49 8.06
C GLY A 165 -21.96 6.77 8.41
N ARG A 166 -20.68 6.91 8.00
CA ARG A 166 -19.84 8.10 8.29
C ARG A 166 -19.78 9.11 7.14
N GLY A 167 -20.24 8.75 5.95
CA GLY A 167 -20.09 9.56 4.75
C GLY A 167 -18.75 9.34 4.04
N PRO A 168 -18.41 10.18 3.04
CA PRO A 168 -17.20 10.01 2.24
C PRO A 168 -15.94 10.20 3.09
N ARG A 169 -14.86 9.54 2.69
CA ARG A 169 -13.53 9.75 3.28
C ARG A 169 -13.05 11.18 3.00
N VAL A 170 -12.22 11.71 3.89
CA VAL A 170 -11.57 13.01 3.73
C VAL A 170 -10.62 12.94 2.54
N GLU A 171 -10.71 13.92 1.64
CA GLU A 171 -9.78 14.05 0.51
C GLU A 171 -8.70 15.08 0.83
N ARG A 172 -7.44 14.65 0.77
CA ARG A 172 -6.28 15.54 0.76
C ARG A 172 -5.78 15.71 -0.67
N ARG A 173 -6.03 16.90 -1.24
CA ARG A 173 -5.60 17.21 -2.60
C ARG A 173 -4.11 17.55 -2.65
N ILE A 174 -3.40 16.93 -3.58
CA ILE A 174 -1.96 17.12 -3.76
C ILE A 174 -1.68 17.37 -5.24
N THR A 175 -0.80 18.31 -5.52
CA THR A 175 -0.34 18.58 -6.88
C THR A 175 1.05 17.98 -7.07
N GLY A 176 1.21 17.12 -8.08
CA GLY A 176 2.50 16.53 -8.42
C GLY A 176 3.50 17.55 -8.97
N PHE A 177 4.76 17.12 -9.04
CA PHE A 177 5.87 17.89 -9.57
C PHE A 177 5.79 18.02 -11.08
N PRO A 178 5.80 19.24 -11.64
CA PRO A 178 5.70 19.41 -13.09
C PRO A 178 6.91 18.83 -13.81
N LEU A 179 6.66 18.13 -14.91
CA LEU A 179 7.71 17.70 -15.84
C LEU A 179 8.08 18.86 -16.78
N PRO A 180 9.34 18.94 -17.25
CA PRO A 180 9.70 19.84 -18.34
C PRO A 180 8.80 19.59 -19.56
N PRO A 181 8.21 20.62 -20.21
CA PRO A 181 7.25 20.42 -21.30
C PRO A 181 7.80 19.61 -22.48
N ALA A 182 9.07 19.82 -22.84
CA ALA A 182 9.72 19.07 -23.91
C ALA A 182 9.82 17.57 -23.58
N LEU A 183 10.19 17.23 -22.35
CA LEU A 183 10.29 15.86 -21.88
C LEU A 183 8.90 15.19 -21.80
N ALA A 184 7.91 15.90 -21.26
CA ALA A 184 6.52 15.42 -21.22
C ALA A 184 5.96 15.16 -22.63
N GLY A 185 6.26 16.04 -23.59
CA GLY A 185 5.88 15.88 -24.99
C GLY A 185 6.55 14.67 -25.65
N ALA A 186 7.87 14.51 -25.47
CA ALA A 186 8.62 13.38 -26.02
C ALA A 186 8.17 12.03 -25.44
N LEU A 187 7.90 11.97 -24.14
CA LEU A 187 7.31 10.79 -23.49
C LEU A 187 5.93 10.45 -24.06
N LEU A 188 5.06 11.46 -24.22
CA LEU A 188 3.71 11.24 -24.75
C LEU A 188 3.75 10.76 -26.21
N GLU A 189 4.62 11.31 -27.04
CA GLU A 189 4.86 10.84 -28.42
C GLU A 189 5.28 9.36 -28.43
N GLU A 190 6.28 9.00 -27.62
CA GLU A 190 6.79 7.63 -27.54
C GLU A 190 5.74 6.64 -27.01
N LEU A 191 5.01 7.01 -25.96
CA LEU A 191 3.95 6.17 -25.38
C LEU A 191 2.77 5.99 -26.36
N THR A 192 2.47 7.01 -27.15
CA THR A 192 1.43 6.95 -28.19
C THR A 192 1.85 6.03 -29.35
N ALA A 193 3.13 6.08 -29.74
CA ALA A 193 3.69 5.23 -30.79
C ALA A 193 4.02 3.79 -30.32
N THR A 194 3.97 3.52 -29.02
CA THR A 194 4.35 2.22 -28.46
C THR A 194 3.43 1.11 -28.94
N SER A 195 4.03 0.03 -29.44
CA SER A 195 3.31 -1.21 -29.73
C SER A 195 3.09 -2.01 -28.44
N TRP A 196 1.86 -2.00 -27.94
CA TRP A 196 1.51 -2.67 -26.69
C TRP A 196 1.44 -4.20 -26.87
N PRO A 197 2.00 -5.01 -25.93
CA PRO A 197 1.94 -6.48 -25.99
C PRO A 197 0.50 -6.98 -26.11
N ARG A 198 0.24 -8.20 -26.59
CA ARG A 198 -1.14 -8.76 -26.65
C ARG A 198 -1.56 -9.40 -25.30
N PRO A 199 -2.87 -9.46 -24.96
CA PRO A 199 -3.32 -9.90 -23.62
C PRO A 199 -2.92 -11.34 -23.23
N ARG A 200 -2.75 -12.25 -24.20
CA ARG A 200 -2.47 -13.69 -23.95
C ARG A 200 -1.07 -13.99 -23.38
N GLU A 201 -0.19 -13.00 -23.32
CA GLU A 201 1.18 -13.11 -22.79
C GLU A 201 1.33 -12.54 -21.38
N ARG A 202 0.22 -12.10 -20.77
CA ARG A 202 0.20 -11.27 -19.57
C ARG A 202 -0.52 -12.01 -18.44
N GLY A 203 0.04 -11.98 -17.24
CA GLY A 203 -0.64 -12.44 -16.02
C GLY A 203 -1.89 -11.60 -15.68
N LYS A 204 -2.24 -11.52 -14.40
CA LYS A 204 -3.53 -11.03 -13.87
C LYS A 204 -3.84 -9.51 -14.01
N VAL A 205 -3.22 -8.77 -14.92
CA VAL A 205 -3.43 -7.30 -15.03
C VAL A 205 -4.52 -6.97 -16.04
N ALA A 206 -5.63 -6.39 -15.58
CA ALA A 206 -6.80 -5.99 -16.37
C ALA A 206 -6.60 -4.67 -17.15
N ALA A 207 -5.43 -4.48 -17.77
CA ALA A 207 -5.15 -3.36 -18.64
C ALA A 207 -4.86 -3.86 -20.05
N GLY A 208 -5.67 -3.45 -21.02
CA GLY A 208 -5.52 -3.83 -22.42
C GLY A 208 -4.13 -3.49 -22.98
N GLU A 209 -3.44 -2.52 -22.38
CA GLU A 209 -2.17 -1.95 -22.82
C GLU A 209 -1.25 -1.73 -21.60
N TYR A 210 -0.45 -2.76 -21.26
CA TYR A 210 0.50 -2.77 -20.14
C TYR A 210 1.86 -3.27 -20.63
N LEU A 211 2.93 -2.57 -20.26
CA LEU A 211 4.30 -2.88 -20.62
C LEU A 211 5.21 -2.69 -19.42
N THR A 212 6.06 -3.67 -19.11
CA THR A 212 7.18 -3.50 -18.18
C THR A 212 8.50 -3.48 -18.93
N VAL A 213 9.26 -2.41 -18.78
CA VAL A 213 10.61 -2.27 -19.34
C VAL A 213 11.63 -2.31 -18.20
N SER A 214 12.65 -3.13 -18.35
CA SER A 214 13.75 -3.32 -17.41
C SER A 214 15.07 -3.38 -18.19
N PRO A 215 16.24 -3.31 -17.53
CA PRO A 215 17.53 -3.43 -18.22
C PRO A 215 17.63 -4.67 -19.12
N ALA A 216 16.97 -5.78 -18.76
CA ALA A 216 17.00 -7.02 -19.52
C ALA A 216 16.24 -6.97 -20.86
N ASN A 217 15.25 -6.08 -21.00
CA ASN A 217 14.43 -5.97 -22.21
C ASN A 217 14.38 -4.56 -22.81
N ALA A 218 15.14 -3.61 -22.24
CA ALA A 218 15.21 -2.21 -22.68
C ALA A 218 15.57 -2.08 -24.17
N GLY A 219 16.34 -3.01 -24.73
CA GLY A 219 16.65 -3.05 -26.17
C GLY A 219 15.43 -3.16 -27.09
N ARG A 220 14.27 -3.60 -26.59
CA ARG A 220 13.00 -3.62 -27.34
C ARG A 220 12.28 -2.26 -27.34
N HIS A 221 12.58 -1.41 -26.36
CA HIS A 221 11.98 -0.08 -26.18
C HIS A 221 13.05 0.96 -25.81
N PRO A 222 14.09 1.14 -26.67
CA PRO A 222 15.28 1.90 -26.30
C PRO A 222 14.99 3.39 -26.07
N ARG A 223 14.10 4.01 -26.88
CA ARG A 223 13.73 5.42 -26.74
C ARG A 223 12.92 5.66 -25.48
N LEU A 224 11.90 4.82 -25.20
CA LEU A 224 11.17 4.87 -23.94
C LEU A 224 12.07 4.72 -22.71
N TRP A 225 13.03 3.78 -22.73
CA TRP A 225 13.97 3.59 -21.63
C TRP A 225 14.90 4.80 -21.42
N ALA A 226 15.37 5.42 -22.50
CA ALA A 226 16.21 6.63 -22.42
C ALA A 226 15.43 7.83 -21.84
N LEU A 227 14.21 8.07 -22.32
CA LEU A 227 13.34 9.13 -21.78
C LEU A 227 12.97 8.88 -20.31
N ALA A 228 12.76 7.62 -19.92
CA ALA A 228 12.55 7.25 -18.54
C ALA A 228 13.77 7.60 -17.65
N ALA A 229 14.99 7.31 -18.12
CA ALA A 229 16.21 7.68 -17.40
C ALA A 229 16.36 9.21 -17.25
N GLU A 230 16.07 9.97 -18.31
CA GLU A 230 16.06 11.44 -18.27
C GLU A 230 15.03 11.97 -17.26
N THR A 231 13.85 11.35 -17.21
CA THR A 231 12.79 11.71 -16.26
C THR A 231 13.23 11.57 -14.82
N VAL A 232 13.85 10.43 -14.45
CA VAL A 232 14.35 10.25 -13.09
C VAL A 232 15.50 11.20 -12.79
N ALA A 233 16.40 11.46 -13.75
CA ALA A 233 17.46 12.44 -13.58
C ALA A 233 16.94 13.86 -13.29
N VAL A 234 15.77 14.24 -13.81
CA VAL A 234 15.11 15.52 -13.49
C VAL A 234 14.42 15.49 -12.12
N LEU A 235 13.74 14.40 -11.79
CA LEU A 235 12.91 14.31 -10.58
C LEU A 235 13.72 14.02 -9.31
N ASP A 236 14.59 13.03 -9.37
CA ASP A 236 15.34 12.49 -8.24
C ASP A 236 16.59 11.75 -8.77
N PRO A 237 17.70 12.46 -9.03
CA PRO A 237 18.93 11.84 -9.55
C PRO A 237 19.49 10.71 -8.67
N SER A 238 19.10 10.67 -7.40
CA SER A 238 19.53 9.66 -6.44
C SER A 238 18.68 8.39 -6.49
N PHE A 239 17.52 8.43 -7.15
CA PHE A 239 16.60 7.32 -7.18
C PHE A 239 17.03 6.24 -8.18
N ALA A 240 17.30 5.05 -7.64
CA ALA A 240 17.50 3.84 -8.43
C ALA A 240 16.20 3.04 -8.55
N TYR A 241 15.81 2.70 -9.78
CA TYR A 241 14.66 1.86 -10.08
C TYR A 241 15.09 0.57 -10.77
N THR A 242 14.34 -0.51 -10.58
CA THR A 242 14.62 -1.81 -11.23
C THR A 242 13.99 -1.94 -12.60
N ALA A 243 12.84 -1.29 -12.79
CA ALA A 243 12.05 -1.34 -14.00
C ALA A 243 11.05 -0.18 -14.02
N ILE A 244 10.47 0.05 -15.19
CA ILE A 244 9.33 0.94 -15.39
C ILE A 244 8.12 0.15 -15.84
N ALA A 245 6.94 0.52 -15.34
CA ALA A 245 5.66 0.04 -15.84
C ALA A 245 4.98 1.17 -16.60
N ALA A 246 4.70 0.95 -17.87
CA ALA A 246 3.89 1.83 -18.70
C ALA A 246 2.51 1.22 -18.88
N THR A 247 1.47 2.03 -18.74
CA THR A 247 0.07 1.59 -18.95
C THR A 247 -0.68 2.62 -19.76
N LYS A 248 -1.60 2.19 -20.61
CA LYS A 248 -2.58 3.07 -21.26
C LYS A 248 -3.99 2.74 -20.80
N ASN A 249 -4.76 3.79 -20.55
CA ASN A 249 -6.16 3.79 -20.13
C ASN A 249 -6.44 2.94 -18.88
N PHE A 250 -5.44 2.80 -18.00
CA PHE A 250 -5.59 2.17 -16.70
C PHE A 250 -6.52 3.00 -15.81
N CYS A 251 -7.53 2.36 -15.22
CA CYS A 251 -8.57 3.01 -14.44
C CYS A 251 -9.13 2.04 -13.38
N GLY A 252 -9.46 2.55 -12.21
CA GLY A 252 -10.37 1.86 -11.30
C GLY A 252 -9.91 0.53 -10.69
N SER A 253 -8.62 0.35 -10.43
CA SER A 253 -8.07 -0.89 -9.87
C SER A 253 -7.35 -0.64 -8.55
N PRO A 254 -8.02 -0.69 -7.40
CA PRO A 254 -7.36 -0.64 -6.10
C PRO A 254 -6.43 -1.84 -5.91
N HIS A 255 -5.17 -1.58 -5.59
CA HIS A 255 -4.17 -2.63 -5.33
C HIS A 255 -3.04 -2.14 -4.40
N ILE A 256 -2.14 -3.07 -4.07
CA ILE A 256 -0.91 -2.85 -3.31
C ILE A 256 0.21 -3.54 -4.09
N ASP A 257 1.32 -2.83 -4.30
CA ASP A 257 2.51 -3.39 -4.94
C ASP A 257 3.35 -4.17 -3.93
N THR A 258 3.04 -5.46 -3.80
CA THR A 258 3.61 -6.32 -2.75
C THR A 258 5.08 -6.71 -2.98
N HIS A 259 5.60 -6.52 -4.19
CA HIS A 259 6.98 -6.85 -4.55
C HIS A 259 7.94 -5.66 -4.42
N ASP A 260 7.41 -4.49 -4.13
CA ASP A 260 8.20 -3.28 -4.02
C ASP A 260 8.97 -3.24 -2.71
N VAL A 261 10.23 -2.83 -2.80
CA VAL A 261 11.12 -2.65 -1.66
C VAL A 261 11.26 -1.18 -1.27
N GLY A 262 10.45 -0.28 -1.82
CA GLY A 262 10.59 1.15 -1.53
C GLY A 262 9.51 1.99 -2.17
N TYR A 263 9.72 3.31 -2.15
CA TYR A 263 8.85 4.23 -2.85
C TYR A 263 9.02 4.13 -4.38
N GLN A 264 8.05 4.69 -5.08
CA GLN A 264 7.95 4.79 -6.52
C GLN A 264 7.87 6.26 -6.95
N TRP A 265 8.21 6.51 -8.20
CA TRP A 265 7.76 7.71 -8.90
C TRP A 265 6.65 7.34 -9.86
N ALA A 266 5.52 8.04 -9.78
CA ALA A 266 4.35 7.81 -10.63
C ALA A 266 3.99 9.09 -11.38
N LEU A 267 3.86 9.03 -12.70
CA LEU A 267 3.41 10.15 -13.53
C LEU A 267 2.32 9.73 -14.49
N SER A 268 1.56 10.70 -15.01
CA SER A 268 0.61 10.46 -16.09
C SER A 268 0.65 11.52 -17.19
N LEU A 269 0.32 11.12 -18.41
CA LEU A 269 0.34 11.96 -19.61
C LEU A 269 -0.91 11.70 -20.44
N GLY A 270 -1.20 12.59 -21.39
CA GLY A 270 -2.33 12.47 -22.31
C GLY A 270 -3.39 13.55 -22.12
N THR A 271 -4.51 13.36 -22.80
CA THR A 271 -5.59 14.35 -22.97
C THR A 271 -6.76 14.14 -22.02
N PHE A 272 -6.59 13.27 -21.02
CA PHE A 272 -7.65 12.89 -20.10
C PHE A 272 -8.18 14.06 -19.26
N SER A 273 -9.44 13.97 -18.85
CA SER A 273 -10.13 15.02 -18.08
C SER A 273 -11.27 14.51 -17.19
N GLY A 274 -11.73 15.37 -16.27
CA GLY A 274 -12.80 15.10 -15.31
C GLY A 274 -12.47 14.03 -14.28
N GLY A 275 -11.19 13.73 -14.08
CA GLY A 275 -10.70 12.75 -13.12
C GLY A 275 -9.27 12.31 -13.47
N GLY A 276 -8.93 11.04 -13.23
CA GLY A 276 -7.64 10.46 -13.63
C GLY A 276 -6.50 10.76 -12.65
N GLN A 277 -6.83 11.34 -11.50
CA GLN A 277 -5.91 11.49 -10.38
C GLN A 277 -5.46 10.12 -9.88
N LEU A 278 -4.22 10.05 -9.42
CA LEU A 278 -3.71 8.94 -8.63
C LEU A 278 -4.22 9.10 -7.20
N CYS A 279 -4.96 8.13 -6.71
CA CYS A 279 -5.50 8.13 -5.36
C CYS A 279 -4.74 7.14 -4.50
N LEU A 280 -4.30 7.58 -3.31
CA LEU A 280 -3.64 6.73 -2.32
C LEU A 280 -4.34 6.85 -0.98
N GLU A 281 -4.58 5.72 -0.34
CA GLU A 281 -5.05 5.70 1.03
C GLU A 281 -3.93 6.10 1.99
N VAL A 282 -4.14 7.18 2.74
CA VAL A 282 -3.15 7.72 3.70
C VAL A 282 -3.57 7.48 5.15
N ALA A 283 -4.87 7.31 5.39
CA ALA A 283 -5.46 6.80 6.62
C ALA A 283 -6.74 6.02 6.29
N PRO A 284 -7.30 5.22 7.21
CA PRO A 284 -8.55 4.49 6.95
C PRO A 284 -9.71 5.37 6.46
N ASP A 285 -9.74 6.63 6.90
CA ASP A 285 -10.74 7.65 6.59
C ASP A 285 -10.20 8.83 5.75
N GLU A 286 -8.96 8.76 5.25
CA GLU A 286 -8.34 9.82 4.44
C GLU A 286 -7.67 9.25 3.17
N VAL A 287 -7.93 9.91 2.03
CA VAL A 287 -7.37 9.60 0.73
C VAL A 287 -6.61 10.80 0.19
N ALA A 288 -5.35 10.60 -0.20
CA ALA A 288 -4.63 11.57 -1.01
C ALA A 288 -5.10 11.48 -2.45
N VAL A 289 -5.53 12.59 -3.03
CA VAL A 289 -5.96 12.72 -4.43
C VAL A 289 -4.91 13.55 -5.16
N ILE A 290 -4.09 12.89 -5.98
CA ILE A 290 -2.87 13.47 -6.54
C ILE A 290 -3.05 13.77 -8.03
N ASP A 291 -2.89 15.04 -8.39
CA ASP A 291 -2.78 15.44 -9.79
C ASP A 291 -1.41 15.07 -10.36
N THR A 292 -1.41 14.06 -11.24
CA THR A 292 -0.24 13.56 -11.95
C THR A 292 -0.26 13.89 -13.44
N GLN A 293 -1.15 14.76 -13.92
CA GLN A 293 -1.24 15.06 -15.36
C GLN A 293 -0.07 15.98 -15.78
N ALA A 294 0.82 15.48 -16.64
CA ALA A 294 2.12 16.09 -16.96
C ALA A 294 2.97 16.40 -15.72
N ARG A 295 2.75 15.61 -14.66
CA ARG A 295 3.37 15.75 -13.34
C ARG A 295 3.75 14.38 -12.79
N ALA A 296 4.76 14.34 -11.93
CA ALA A 296 5.16 13.15 -11.22
C ALA A 296 4.87 13.28 -9.72
N ALA A 297 4.61 12.16 -9.05
CA ALA A 297 4.42 12.09 -7.61
C ALA A 297 5.33 11.00 -7.04
N LYS A 298 5.96 11.31 -5.89
CA LYS A 298 6.74 10.35 -5.12
C LYS A 298 5.81 9.68 -4.11
N VAL A 299 5.53 8.40 -4.31
CA VAL A 299 4.48 7.67 -3.57
C VAL A 299 5.00 6.31 -3.15
N ASP A 300 4.40 5.73 -2.12
CA ASP A 300 4.70 4.36 -1.72
C ASP A 300 3.56 3.43 -2.17
N GLY A 301 3.77 2.72 -3.30
CA GLY A 301 2.78 1.80 -3.87
C GLY A 301 2.45 0.59 -2.99
N ARG A 302 3.17 0.42 -1.86
CA ARG A 302 2.83 -0.57 -0.84
C ARG A 302 1.59 -0.17 -0.03
N PHE A 303 1.06 1.04 -0.20
CA PHE A 303 -0.26 1.46 0.30
C PHE A 303 -1.35 1.22 -0.75
N VAL A 304 -2.61 1.08 -0.32
CA VAL A 304 -3.72 0.90 -1.25
C VAL A 304 -3.83 2.12 -2.16
N HIS A 305 -3.83 1.88 -3.46
CA HIS A 305 -3.91 2.96 -4.44
C HIS A 305 -4.67 2.56 -5.70
N TRP A 306 -5.22 3.55 -6.40
CA TRP A 306 -6.00 3.39 -7.63
C TRP A 306 -5.95 4.66 -8.50
N VAL A 307 -6.53 4.59 -9.70
CA VAL A 307 -6.76 5.76 -10.56
C VAL A 307 -8.25 6.07 -10.58
N ARG A 308 -8.61 7.31 -10.22
CA ARG A 308 -9.99 7.82 -10.25
C ARG A 308 -10.52 7.84 -11.67
N GLY A 309 -11.80 7.53 -11.88
CA GLY A 309 -12.42 7.46 -13.22
C GLY A 309 -12.27 8.75 -14.02
N TYR A 310 -12.09 8.65 -15.33
CA TYR A 310 -11.86 9.78 -16.24
C TYR A 310 -12.38 9.49 -17.65
N GLN A 311 -12.30 10.50 -18.51
CA GLN A 311 -12.48 10.36 -19.96
C GLN A 311 -11.20 10.77 -20.71
N GLY A 312 -11.03 10.29 -21.94
CA GLY A 312 -9.88 10.59 -22.80
C GLY A 312 -8.74 9.59 -22.66
N ASP A 313 -7.62 9.87 -23.35
CA ASP A 313 -6.45 9.01 -23.31
C ASP A 313 -5.52 9.37 -22.15
N ARG A 314 -5.21 8.37 -21.32
CA ARG A 314 -4.30 8.50 -20.19
C ARG A 314 -3.22 7.44 -20.24
N PHE A 315 -1.98 7.88 -20.24
CA PHE A 315 -0.82 7.03 -20.04
C PHE A 315 -0.33 7.20 -18.61
N SER A 316 0.18 6.13 -18.02
CA SER A 316 0.94 6.18 -16.77
C SER A 316 2.33 5.62 -16.99
N LEU A 317 3.30 6.20 -16.30
CA LEU A 317 4.65 5.66 -16.20
C LEU A 317 5.03 5.59 -14.72
N ILE A 318 5.31 4.37 -14.25
CA ILE A 318 5.63 4.07 -12.85
C ILE A 318 7.06 3.56 -12.79
N PHE A 319 7.89 4.19 -11.98
CA PHE A 319 9.27 3.80 -11.72
C PHE A 319 9.33 3.13 -10.37
N PHE A 320 9.65 1.85 -10.33
CA PHE A 320 9.54 1.03 -9.13
C PHE A 320 10.81 0.20 -8.88
N ARG A 321 10.96 -0.22 -7.62
CA ARG A 321 12.13 -0.97 -7.16
C ARG A 321 11.70 -2.26 -6.48
N THR A 322 12.12 -3.41 -7.02
CA THR A 322 11.84 -4.74 -6.45
C THR A 322 13.08 -5.44 -5.87
N ARG A 323 14.23 -4.79 -5.90
CA ARG A 323 15.52 -5.33 -5.42
C ARG A 323 16.32 -4.28 -4.67
N GLY A 324 17.25 -4.73 -3.84
CA GLY A 324 18.08 -3.87 -2.99
C GLY A 324 17.54 -3.79 -1.56
N ALA A 325 18.08 -2.85 -0.78
CA ALA A 325 17.62 -2.61 0.59
C ALA A 325 16.17 -2.12 0.58
N ALA A 326 15.39 -2.60 1.55
CA ALA A 326 14.01 -2.18 1.72
C ALA A 326 13.95 -0.82 2.43
N ASP A 327 13.23 0.15 1.86
CA ASP A 327 12.94 1.41 2.53
C ASP A 327 11.88 1.17 3.61
N PRO A 328 11.99 1.84 4.78
CA PRO A 328 10.92 1.86 5.75
C PRO A 328 9.58 2.29 5.12
N LYS A 329 8.52 1.53 5.37
CA LYS A 329 7.17 1.89 4.92
C LYS A 329 6.55 2.87 5.91
N ALA A 330 6.76 4.16 5.68
CA ALA A 330 6.37 5.22 6.62
C ALA A 330 5.16 6.05 6.15
N ALA A 331 5.19 6.54 4.92
CA ALA A 331 4.16 7.45 4.40
C ALA A 331 3.76 7.05 2.97
N ALA A 332 2.46 7.09 2.70
CA ALA A 332 1.91 6.80 1.37
C ALA A 332 2.32 7.84 0.31
N VAL A 333 2.48 9.11 0.72
CA VAL A 333 2.92 10.19 -0.16
C VAL A 333 4.15 10.84 0.45
N LEU A 334 5.22 10.93 -0.33
CA LEU A 334 6.48 11.52 0.08
C LEU A 334 6.59 12.90 -0.54
N LEU A 335 6.37 13.92 0.28
CA LEU A 335 6.64 15.30 -0.11
C LEU A 335 8.16 15.50 -0.22
N PRO A 336 8.64 16.41 -1.09
CA PRO A 336 10.05 16.75 -1.07
C PRO A 336 10.35 17.33 0.33
N PRO A 337 11.59 17.19 0.85
CA PRO A 337 11.98 17.97 2.01
C PRO A 337 11.65 19.43 1.72
N LEU A 338 10.97 20.10 2.66
CA LEU A 338 10.80 21.55 2.62
C LEU A 338 12.18 22.11 2.31
N LYS A 339 12.38 22.71 1.12
CA LYS A 339 13.55 23.56 0.93
C LYS A 339 13.43 24.59 2.03
N ASP A 340 14.42 24.67 2.90
CA ASP A 340 14.55 25.79 3.82
C ASP A 340 14.23 27.05 3.03
N ALA A 341 13.15 27.73 3.42
CA ALA A 341 12.85 29.02 2.85
C ALA A 341 14.11 29.87 3.05
N PRO A 342 14.70 30.46 2.00
CA PRO A 342 15.81 31.36 2.21
C PRO A 342 15.28 32.58 2.97
N GLY A 343 15.62 32.67 4.26
CA GLY A 343 15.40 33.84 5.12
C GLY A 343 14.20 33.73 6.05
N SER A 344 14.47 33.37 7.31
CA SER A 344 13.80 33.94 8.49
C SER A 344 14.81 34.73 9.29
#